data_AF-A0A6P1NYR4-F1
#
_entry.id   AF-A0A6P1NYR4-F1
#
_cell.length_a   1.000
_cell.length_b   1.000
_cell.length_c   1.000
_cell.angle_alpha   90.00
_cell.angle_beta   90.00
_cell.angle_gamma   90.00
#
_symmetry.space_group_name_H-M   'P 1'
#
loop_
_entity.id
_entity.type
_entity.pdbx_description
1 polymer ?
#
loop_
_entity_poly.entity_id
_entity_poly.type
_entity_poly.pdbx_seq_one_letter_code
_entity_poly.pdbx_strand_id
1 'polypeptide(L)'
;MDNSFSFNEDKYDFSSILSTIEKHYYLEKGEEEDDALLADEKAHNLECLIYDSVFNPKNYKLKWGEFEKHLRQEFGKKIHLLAYRNDPSFQGYISLSNQKGKNFRWTKELRFYISLLGPYYTIFGLDMTQITLERASTWGEPEGVKCQTFSSFQAITVSPEFEYRETFLLLKQKIAGWFPDYKFVPYEINREQIAGVKVDPDRIDDRIKSSVHNALFGSLIDIEIPIRGDVEYGYHEWLREKVPSEEELENVKLLEVHLSQNRTEGNLSTTSLYKVWKFKALSELPDSSQKNFGGMISFPSFEILDFTDT
;
A
#
# COMPACT_ATOMS: atom_id res chain seq x y z
N MET A 1 -8.56 4.69 25.90
CA MET A 1 -8.72 4.99 24.46
C MET A 1 -8.20 3.77 23.73
N ASP A 2 -9.05 3.08 22.98
CA ASP A 2 -8.64 1.88 22.24
C ASP A 2 -7.73 2.29 21.08
N ASN A 3 -6.53 1.70 21.03
CA ASN A 3 -5.63 1.82 19.89
C ASN A 3 -6.30 1.19 18.67
N SER A 4 -6.70 2.02 17.71
CA SER A 4 -7.40 1.63 16.47
C SER A 4 -6.46 1.40 15.29
N PHE A 5 -5.16 1.30 15.54
CA PHE A 5 -4.16 0.82 14.59
C PHE A 5 -3.62 -0.51 15.13
N SER A 6 -3.97 -1.62 14.48
CA SER A 6 -3.56 -2.95 14.93
C SER A 6 -3.09 -3.82 13.76
N PHE A 7 -1.95 -4.49 13.94
CA PHE A 7 -1.42 -5.44 12.98
C PHE A 7 -0.57 -6.47 13.72
N ASN A 8 -0.21 -7.57 13.05
CA ASN A 8 0.73 -8.54 13.62
C ASN A 8 2.15 -7.94 13.59
N GLU A 9 2.54 -7.31 14.71
CA GLU A 9 3.85 -6.65 14.85
C GLU A 9 5.02 -7.63 14.75
N ASP A 10 4.84 -8.90 15.09
CA ASP A 10 5.89 -9.92 14.95
C ASP A 10 6.18 -10.26 13.49
N LYS A 11 5.14 -10.18 12.64
CA LYS A 11 5.21 -10.58 11.23
C LYS A 11 5.52 -9.41 10.29
N TYR A 12 4.97 -8.23 10.56
CA TYR A 12 5.03 -7.09 9.66
C TYR A 12 5.65 -5.85 10.33
N ASP A 13 6.25 -4.96 9.53
CA ASP A 13 6.85 -3.70 9.99
C ASP A 13 6.03 -2.46 9.57
N PHE A 14 4.73 -2.45 9.88
CA PHE A 14 3.90 -1.26 9.70
C PHE A 14 4.16 -0.17 10.76
N SER A 15 4.94 -0.50 11.80
CA SER A 15 5.38 0.43 12.85
C SER A 15 6.08 1.67 12.29
N SER A 16 6.87 1.50 11.22
CA SER A 16 7.56 2.60 10.54
C SER A 16 6.61 3.68 9.97
N ILE A 17 5.40 3.29 9.53
CA ILE A 17 4.37 4.23 9.08
C ILE A 17 3.94 5.11 10.25
N LEU A 18 3.58 4.51 11.39
CA LEU A 18 3.17 5.25 12.58
C LEU A 18 4.26 6.22 13.04
N SER A 19 5.49 5.76 13.19
CA SER A 19 6.60 6.62 13.60
C SER A 19 6.82 7.79 12.63
N THR A 20 6.57 7.59 11.34
CA THR A 20 6.64 8.67 10.35
C THR A 20 5.52 9.70 10.54
N ILE A 21 4.30 9.24 10.81
CA ILE A 21 3.14 10.11 11.06
C ILE A 21 3.35 10.89 12.36
N GLU A 22 3.75 10.24 13.44
CA GLU A 22 4.02 10.86 14.74
C GLU A 22 5.11 11.94 14.70
N LYS A 23 6.04 11.85 13.76
CA LYS A 23 7.07 12.87 13.56
C LYS A 23 6.50 14.18 13.00
N HIS A 24 5.44 14.10 12.19
CA HIS A 24 4.90 15.25 11.44
C HIS A 24 3.55 15.74 11.99
N TYR A 25 2.84 14.92 12.75
CA TYR A 25 1.58 15.27 13.37
C TYR A 25 1.70 15.30 14.88
N TYR A 26 0.95 16.19 15.52
CA TYR A 26 0.75 16.13 16.96
C TYR A 26 -0.28 15.05 17.29
N LEU A 27 0.02 14.27 18.33
CA LEU A 27 -0.89 13.28 18.89
C LEU A 27 -1.42 13.86 20.19
N GLU A 28 -2.73 14.13 20.26
CA GLU A 28 -3.36 14.58 21.50
C GLU A 28 -3.16 13.51 22.59
N LYS A 29 -2.27 13.79 23.55
CA LYS A 29 -2.00 12.93 24.71
C LYS A 29 -2.59 13.45 26.03
N GLY A 30 -3.18 14.65 26.03
CA GLY A 30 -3.78 15.31 27.19
C GLY A 30 -3.96 16.81 26.96
N GLU A 31 -4.59 17.51 27.90
CA GLU A 31 -4.83 18.96 27.85
C GLU A 31 -3.71 19.73 28.57
N GLU A 32 -2.46 19.70 28.08
CA GLU A 32 -1.37 20.53 28.61
C GLU A 32 -1.06 21.71 27.67
N GLU A 33 -0.76 22.91 28.19
CA GLU A 33 -0.49 24.11 27.36
C GLU A 33 0.72 23.95 26.42
N ASP A 34 1.73 23.15 26.81
CA ASP A 34 2.91 22.86 25.99
C ASP A 34 2.57 22.06 24.72
N ASP A 35 1.44 21.34 24.73
CA ASP A 35 0.98 20.52 23.62
C ASP A 35 0.50 21.36 22.43
N ALA A 36 -0.10 22.52 22.69
CA ALA A 36 -0.57 23.42 21.64
C ALA A 36 0.60 24.01 20.83
N LEU A 37 1.69 24.41 21.50
CA LEU A 37 2.88 24.95 20.84
C LEU A 37 3.57 23.90 19.97
N LEU A 38 3.70 22.67 20.47
CA LEU A 38 4.26 21.55 19.70
C LEU A 38 3.38 21.17 18.52
N ALA A 39 2.06 21.26 18.66
CA ALA A 39 1.12 21.06 17.57
C ALA A 39 1.28 22.10 16.46
N ASP A 40 1.38 23.38 16.83
CA ASP A 40 1.62 24.47 15.89
C ASP A 40 2.95 24.33 15.15
N GLU A 41 4.03 23.95 15.85
CA GLU A 41 5.34 23.75 15.22
C GLU A 41 5.31 22.62 14.19
N LYS A 42 4.73 21.47 14.55
CA LYS A 42 4.60 20.32 13.64
C LYS A 42 3.72 20.64 12.44
N ALA A 43 2.58 21.29 12.64
CA ALA A 43 1.69 21.73 11.58
C ALA A 43 2.40 22.72 10.63
N HIS A 44 3.14 23.67 11.18
CA HIS A 44 3.93 24.61 10.39
C HIS A 44 5.01 23.92 9.57
N ASN A 45 5.77 23.00 10.17
CA ASN A 45 6.80 22.22 9.48
C ASN A 45 6.22 21.40 8.33
N LEU A 46 5.03 20.82 8.53
CA LEU A 46 4.29 20.10 7.49
C LEU A 46 3.85 21.02 6.35
N GLU A 47 3.28 22.19 6.65
CA GLU A 47 2.90 23.18 5.62
C GLU A 47 4.12 23.64 4.82
N CYS A 48 5.25 23.92 5.49
CA CYS A 48 6.51 24.27 4.83
C CYS A 48 7.01 23.15 3.91
N LEU A 49 6.95 21.89 4.35
CA LEU A 49 7.35 20.73 3.55
C LEU A 49 6.50 20.59 2.28
N ILE A 50 5.17 20.73 2.41
CA ILE A 50 4.24 20.68 1.30
C ILE A 50 4.48 21.85 0.35
N TYR A 51 4.60 23.07 0.88
CA TYR A 51 4.88 24.27 0.11
C TYR A 51 6.16 24.13 -0.70
N ASP A 52 7.25 23.70 -0.05
CA ASP A 52 8.54 23.52 -0.70
C ASP A 52 8.54 22.40 -1.75
N SER A 53 7.74 21.34 -1.56
CA SER A 53 7.73 20.20 -2.50
C SER A 53 6.77 20.41 -3.67
N VAL A 54 5.62 21.05 -3.44
CA VAL A 54 4.52 21.16 -4.41
C VAL A 54 4.47 22.54 -5.08
N PHE A 55 4.71 23.61 -4.33
CA PHE A 55 4.48 24.98 -4.80
C PHE A 55 5.76 25.73 -5.20
N ASN A 56 6.92 25.31 -4.69
CA ASN A 56 8.21 25.80 -5.19
C ASN A 56 8.52 25.19 -6.57
N PRO A 57 8.52 25.97 -7.67
CA PRO A 57 8.63 25.40 -9.02
C PRO A 57 9.94 24.65 -9.26
N LYS A 58 11.03 25.07 -8.61
CA LYS A 58 12.34 24.43 -8.76
C LYS A 58 12.34 23.04 -8.12
N ASN A 59 11.83 22.94 -6.90
CA ASN A 59 11.80 21.70 -6.15
C ASN A 59 10.74 20.75 -6.68
N TYR A 60 9.57 21.26 -7.09
CA TYR A 60 8.57 20.48 -7.81
C TYR A 60 9.14 19.85 -9.08
N LYS A 61 9.81 20.64 -9.92
CA LYS A 61 10.42 20.13 -11.15
C LYS A 61 11.47 19.05 -10.88
N LEU A 62 12.29 19.24 -9.83
CA LEU A 62 13.35 18.31 -9.46
C LEU A 62 12.78 16.99 -8.88
N LYS A 63 11.82 17.07 -7.97
CA LYS A 63 11.27 15.93 -7.21
C LYS A 63 10.19 15.19 -8.00
N TRP A 64 9.37 15.92 -8.75
CA TRP A 64 8.16 15.39 -9.38
C TRP A 64 8.11 15.56 -10.91
N GLY A 65 8.57 16.70 -11.43
CA GLY A 65 8.39 17.04 -12.85
C GLY A 65 9.03 16.05 -13.83
N GLU A 66 10.16 15.43 -13.47
CA GLU A 66 10.77 14.38 -14.32
C GLU A 66 10.02 13.05 -14.22
N PHE A 67 9.51 12.69 -13.04
CA PHE A 67 8.66 11.52 -12.87
C PHE A 67 7.32 11.67 -13.62
N GLU A 68 6.73 12.85 -13.59
CA GLU A 68 5.55 13.20 -14.39
C GLU A 68 5.79 12.95 -15.87
N LYS A 69 6.91 13.44 -16.42
CA LYS A 69 7.26 13.23 -17.82
C LYS A 69 7.44 11.75 -18.12
N HIS A 70 8.10 11.02 -17.22
CA HIS A 70 8.28 9.59 -17.34
C HIS A 70 6.94 8.85 -17.43
N LEU A 71 6.00 9.15 -16.53
CA LEU A 71 4.66 8.55 -16.60
C LEU A 71 3.87 8.97 -17.84
N ARG A 72 4.00 10.23 -18.30
CA ARG A 72 3.35 10.71 -19.54
C ARG A 72 3.86 10.01 -20.80
N GLN A 73 5.14 9.65 -20.85
CA GLN A 73 5.69 8.89 -21.96
C GLN A 73 5.05 7.49 -22.03
N GLU A 74 4.79 6.87 -20.88
CA GLU A 74 4.24 5.53 -20.83
C GLU A 74 2.72 5.48 -21.03
N PHE A 75 1.98 6.35 -20.34
CA PHE A 75 0.52 6.33 -20.33
C PHE A 75 -0.12 7.33 -21.30
N GLY A 76 0.69 8.17 -21.95
CA GLY A 76 0.23 9.21 -22.87
C GLY A 76 -0.65 10.26 -22.18
N LYS A 77 -1.68 10.74 -22.90
CA LYS A 77 -2.61 11.78 -22.42
C LYS A 77 -3.61 11.29 -21.36
N LYS A 78 -3.49 10.05 -20.88
CA LYS A 78 -4.41 9.47 -19.89
C LYS A 78 -4.05 9.83 -18.46
N ILE A 79 -2.83 10.34 -18.22
CA ILE A 79 -2.38 10.72 -16.88
C ILE A 79 -2.69 12.18 -16.57
N HIS A 80 -3.28 12.40 -15.40
CA HIS A 80 -3.63 13.69 -14.86
C HIS A 80 -3.03 13.80 -13.47
N LEU A 81 -2.37 14.92 -13.19
CA LEU A 81 -1.79 15.17 -11.88
C LEU A 81 -2.68 16.10 -11.08
N LEU A 82 -2.64 15.89 -9.77
CA LEU A 82 -3.37 16.67 -8.81
C LEU A 82 -2.36 17.26 -7.82
N ALA A 83 -2.51 18.55 -7.54
CA ALA A 83 -1.75 19.25 -6.53
C ALA A 83 -2.74 19.97 -5.63
N TYR A 84 -2.88 19.48 -4.40
CA TYR A 84 -3.72 20.10 -3.38
C TYR A 84 -2.83 20.76 -2.34
N ARG A 85 -3.26 21.92 -1.85
CA ARG A 85 -2.43 22.75 -0.97
C ARG A 85 -2.09 22.08 0.35
N ASN A 86 -2.97 21.19 0.82
CA ASN A 86 -2.90 20.66 2.17
C ASN A 86 -2.60 19.15 2.18
N ASP A 87 -2.42 18.52 1.02
CA ASP A 87 -2.19 17.09 0.96
C ASP A 87 -0.69 16.77 1.04
N PRO A 88 -0.25 15.91 1.98
CA PRO A 88 1.15 15.56 2.17
C PRO A 88 1.64 14.53 1.14
N SER A 89 1.20 14.63 -0.11
CA SER A 89 1.58 13.71 -1.18
C SER A 89 1.56 14.36 -2.56
N PHE A 90 2.35 13.78 -3.46
CA PHE A 90 2.12 13.94 -4.88
C PHE A 90 1.04 12.96 -5.34
N GLN A 91 0.08 13.45 -6.14
CA GLN A 91 -1.07 12.67 -6.54
C GLN A 91 -1.30 12.74 -8.04
N GLY A 92 -1.91 11.69 -8.57
CA GLY A 92 -2.40 11.69 -9.94
C GLY A 92 -3.35 10.54 -10.19
N TYR A 93 -3.88 10.52 -11.40
CA TYR A 93 -4.73 9.43 -11.87
C TYR A 93 -4.53 9.15 -13.36
N ILE A 94 -4.77 7.90 -13.73
CA ILE A 94 -4.79 7.43 -15.11
C ILE A 94 -6.24 7.11 -15.47
N SER A 95 -6.79 7.79 -16.49
CA SER A 95 -8.14 7.52 -16.97
C SER A 95 -8.17 6.22 -17.79
N LEU A 96 -8.96 5.24 -17.34
CA LEU A 96 -9.13 3.96 -18.03
C LEU A 96 -10.36 3.98 -18.94
N SER A 97 -11.48 4.49 -18.42
CA SER A 97 -12.72 4.61 -19.18
C SER A 97 -13.48 5.88 -18.81
N ASN A 98 -14.23 6.40 -19.78
CA ASN A 98 -15.01 7.61 -19.64
C ASN A 98 -16.25 7.50 -20.53
N GLN A 99 -17.37 7.16 -19.93
CA GLN A 99 -18.67 7.09 -20.61
C GLN A 99 -19.45 8.36 -20.28
N LYS A 100 -19.88 9.08 -21.33
CA LYS A 100 -20.64 10.32 -21.19
C LYS A 100 -22.04 10.12 -21.75
N GLY A 101 -23.04 10.34 -20.92
CA GLY A 101 -24.43 10.55 -21.33
C GLY A 101 -24.76 12.04 -21.41
N LYS A 102 -26.05 12.34 -21.59
CA LYS A 102 -26.54 13.73 -21.69
C LYS A 102 -26.26 14.53 -20.42
N ASN A 103 -26.60 13.95 -19.26
CA ASN A 103 -26.54 14.60 -17.94
C ASN A 103 -25.73 13.79 -16.92
N PHE A 104 -25.01 12.76 -17.37
CA PHE A 104 -24.20 11.92 -16.49
C PHE A 104 -22.88 11.56 -17.15
N ARG A 105 -21.90 11.25 -16.32
CA ARG A 105 -20.59 10.77 -16.72
C ARG A 105 -20.15 9.68 -15.75
N TRP A 106 -19.77 8.53 -16.28
CA TRP A 106 -19.12 7.47 -15.53
C TRP A 106 -17.65 7.42 -15.91
N THR A 107 -16.77 7.55 -14.93
CA THR A 107 -15.33 7.41 -15.11
C THR A 107 -14.80 6.23 -14.31
N LYS A 108 -13.78 5.58 -14.88
CA LYS A 108 -12.91 4.64 -14.18
C LYS A 108 -11.50 5.19 -14.22
N GLU A 109 -10.91 5.39 -13.05
CA GLU A 109 -9.61 6.03 -12.89
C GLU A 109 -8.73 5.16 -12.00
N LEU A 110 -7.46 5.01 -12.36
CA LEU A 110 -6.45 4.44 -11.48
C LEU A 110 -5.70 5.59 -10.82
N ARG A 111 -5.97 5.86 -9.54
CA ARG A 111 -5.33 6.91 -8.74
C ARG A 111 -4.10 6.39 -8.04
N PHE A 112 -3.10 7.26 -7.87
CA PHE A 112 -1.88 6.96 -7.15
C PHE A 112 -1.44 8.13 -6.28
N TYR A 113 -0.75 7.80 -5.21
CA TYR A 113 -0.35 8.71 -4.15
C TYR A 113 1.08 8.38 -3.75
N ILE A 114 1.97 9.38 -3.76
CA ILE A 114 3.37 9.25 -3.33
C ILE A 114 3.58 10.19 -2.14
N SER A 115 3.83 9.66 -0.95
CA SER A 115 3.92 10.45 0.28
C SER A 115 5.14 11.38 0.25
N LEU A 116 4.96 12.58 0.81
CA LEU A 116 6.05 13.51 1.10
C LEU A 116 6.68 13.24 2.47
N LEU A 117 6.00 12.51 3.36
CA LEU A 117 6.42 12.31 4.75
C LEU A 117 7.41 11.15 4.91
N GLY A 118 7.34 10.19 3.99
CA GLY A 118 8.17 9.00 4.01
C GLY A 118 8.13 8.22 2.70
N PRO A 119 8.90 7.12 2.60
CA PRO A 119 9.05 6.33 1.40
C PRO A 119 7.84 5.41 1.19
N TYR A 120 6.66 6.00 0.99
CA TYR A 120 5.38 5.30 0.93
C TYR A 120 4.60 5.70 -0.31
N TYR A 121 3.91 4.73 -0.91
CA TYR A 121 2.96 5.00 -1.97
C TYR A 121 1.74 4.08 -1.89
N THR A 122 0.65 4.47 -2.54
CA THR A 122 -0.50 3.58 -2.74
C THR A 122 -1.18 3.84 -4.09
N ILE A 123 -1.96 2.88 -4.55
CA ILE A 123 -2.66 2.90 -5.84
C ILE A 123 -4.06 2.33 -5.64
N PHE A 124 -5.07 3.03 -6.15
CA PHE A 124 -6.48 2.61 -6.10
C PHE A 124 -7.15 2.73 -7.46
N GLY A 125 -7.94 1.74 -7.85
CA GLY A 125 -8.94 1.90 -8.89
C GLY A 125 -10.18 2.58 -8.30
N LEU A 126 -10.73 3.57 -8.98
CA LEU A 126 -11.95 4.27 -8.58
C LEU A 126 -12.99 4.26 -9.70
N ASP A 127 -14.18 3.80 -9.36
CA ASP A 127 -15.38 4.00 -10.17
C ASP A 127 -16.09 5.26 -9.68
N MET A 128 -16.30 6.23 -10.57
CA MET A 128 -16.93 7.51 -10.20
C MET A 128 -18.10 7.83 -11.11
N THR A 129 -19.18 8.33 -10.52
CA THR A 129 -20.31 8.88 -11.26
C THR A 129 -20.39 10.38 -11.03
N GLN A 130 -20.57 11.14 -12.10
CA GLN A 130 -20.90 12.56 -12.07
C GLN A 130 -22.25 12.78 -12.72
N ILE A 131 -23.13 13.55 -12.08
CA ILE A 131 -24.45 13.94 -12.61
C ILE A 131 -24.48 15.45 -12.71
N THR A 132 -24.86 15.98 -13.87
CA THR A 132 -25.01 17.41 -14.10
C THR A 132 -26.49 17.72 -14.29
N LEU A 133 -27.06 18.49 -13.38
CA LEU A 133 -28.45 18.92 -13.41
C LEU A 133 -28.55 20.38 -13.80
N GLU A 134 -29.49 20.70 -14.69
CA GLU A 134 -29.87 22.08 -14.95
C GLU A 134 -30.61 22.63 -13.73
N ARG A 135 -30.14 23.77 -13.23
CA ARG A 135 -30.76 24.49 -12.13
C ARG A 135 -31.40 25.75 -12.70
N ALA A 136 -32.69 25.91 -12.42
CA ALA A 136 -33.38 27.16 -12.73
C ALA A 136 -32.69 28.33 -12.00
N SER A 137 -32.48 29.43 -12.71
CA SER A 137 -31.95 30.66 -12.13
C SER A 137 -32.81 31.08 -10.93
N THR A 138 -32.20 31.19 -9.75
CA THR A 138 -32.86 31.76 -8.58
C THR A 138 -33.02 33.27 -8.75
N TRP A 139 -34.08 33.84 -8.18
CA TRP A 139 -34.37 35.28 -8.21
C TRP A 139 -33.12 36.11 -7.83
N GLY A 140 -32.68 37.00 -8.72
CA GLY A 140 -31.54 37.90 -8.51
C GLY A 140 -30.24 37.50 -9.22
N GLU A 141 -30.18 36.34 -9.87
CA GLU A 141 -29.04 35.96 -10.72
C GLU A 141 -29.31 36.28 -12.20
N PRO A 142 -28.27 36.69 -12.97
CA PRO A 142 -28.43 36.97 -14.40
C PRO A 142 -28.97 35.74 -15.15
N GLU A 143 -29.88 35.98 -16.11
CA GLU A 143 -30.51 34.95 -16.93
C GLU A 143 -29.45 34.05 -17.61
N GLY A 144 -29.45 32.78 -17.24
CA GLY A 144 -28.58 31.75 -17.80
C GLY A 144 -28.87 30.38 -17.19
N VAL A 145 -28.81 29.32 -17.99
CA VAL A 145 -28.91 27.94 -17.49
C VAL A 145 -27.68 27.66 -16.65
N LYS A 146 -27.82 27.64 -15.32
CA LYS A 146 -26.75 27.21 -14.42
C LYS A 146 -26.81 25.70 -14.29
N CYS A 147 -25.70 25.03 -14.55
CA CYS A 147 -25.58 23.60 -14.33
C CYS A 147 -24.92 23.33 -12.97
N GLN A 148 -25.53 22.49 -12.15
CA GLN A 148 -24.92 21.99 -10.91
C GLN A 148 -24.42 20.56 -11.15
N THR A 149 -23.15 20.30 -10.83
CA THR A 149 -22.56 18.96 -10.97
C THR A 149 -22.38 18.33 -9.59
N PHE A 150 -22.85 17.09 -9.46
CA PHE A 150 -22.68 16.25 -8.29
C PHE A 150 -21.77 15.09 -8.66
N SER A 151 -20.83 14.72 -7.80
CA SER A 151 -19.93 13.59 -8.01
C SER A 151 -19.97 12.65 -6.82
N SER A 152 -19.88 11.35 -7.08
CA SER A 152 -19.83 10.32 -6.05
C SER A 152 -18.92 9.18 -6.48
N PHE A 153 -18.04 8.75 -5.57
CA PHE A 153 -17.28 7.52 -5.70
C PHE A 153 -18.21 6.32 -5.43
N GLN A 154 -18.27 5.38 -6.36
CA GLN A 154 -19.16 4.23 -6.29
C GLN A 154 -18.48 3.01 -5.68
N ALA A 155 -17.21 2.79 -6.02
CA ALA A 155 -16.41 1.69 -5.50
C ALA A 155 -14.92 1.99 -5.63
N ILE A 156 -14.14 1.39 -4.72
CA ILE A 156 -12.68 1.35 -4.75
C ILE A 156 -12.20 -0.07 -5.07
N THR A 157 -11.21 -0.19 -5.95
CA THR A 157 -10.51 -1.45 -6.26
C THR A 157 -9.09 -1.36 -5.72
N VAL A 158 -8.73 -2.24 -4.79
CA VAL A 158 -7.55 -2.04 -3.93
C VAL A 158 -6.34 -2.91 -4.29
N SER A 159 -6.44 -3.64 -5.39
CA SER A 159 -5.46 -4.60 -5.89
C SER A 159 -5.53 -4.67 -7.43
N PRO A 160 -4.56 -5.29 -8.12
CA PRO A 160 -4.53 -5.39 -9.58
C PRO A 160 -5.56 -6.41 -10.12
N GLU A 161 -6.84 -6.05 -9.99
CA GLU A 161 -7.99 -6.88 -10.37
C GLU A 161 -8.85 -6.22 -11.46
N PHE A 162 -9.66 -7.04 -12.13
CA PHE A 162 -10.61 -6.60 -13.17
C PHE A 162 -9.95 -5.76 -14.27
N GLU A 163 -10.63 -4.71 -14.76
CA GLU A 163 -10.12 -3.77 -15.76
C GLU A 163 -8.89 -2.95 -15.30
N TYR A 164 -8.56 -2.97 -14.00
CA TYR A 164 -7.45 -2.18 -13.45
C TYR A 164 -6.11 -2.91 -13.56
N ARG A 165 -6.11 -4.25 -13.64
CA ARG A 165 -4.94 -5.12 -13.48
C ARG A 165 -3.70 -4.68 -14.26
N GLU A 166 -3.81 -4.54 -15.58
CA GLU A 166 -2.64 -4.26 -16.43
C GLU A 166 -2.06 -2.88 -16.15
N THR A 167 -2.92 -1.86 -16.03
CA THR A 167 -2.47 -0.48 -15.77
C THR A 167 -1.93 -0.36 -14.35
N PHE A 168 -2.52 -1.06 -13.38
CA PHE A 168 -2.07 -1.11 -12.00
C PHE A 168 -0.65 -1.66 -11.91
N LEU A 169 -0.41 -2.84 -12.47
CA LEU A 169 0.90 -3.49 -12.40
C LEU A 169 1.97 -2.65 -13.11
N LEU A 170 1.64 -2.09 -14.27
CA LEU A 170 2.56 -1.20 -14.98
C LEU A 170 2.87 0.05 -14.15
N LEU A 171 1.86 0.71 -13.57
CA LEU A 171 2.06 1.90 -12.75
C LEU A 171 2.89 1.58 -11.50
N LYS A 172 2.58 0.48 -10.81
CA LYS A 172 3.36 0.00 -9.65
C LYS A 172 4.82 -0.20 -10.04
N GLN A 173 5.08 -0.86 -11.18
CA GLN A 173 6.44 -1.06 -11.69
C GLN A 173 7.16 0.26 -11.97
N LYS A 174 6.49 1.26 -12.57
CA LYS A 174 7.12 2.57 -12.84
C LYS A 174 7.40 3.34 -11.56
N ILE A 175 6.50 3.29 -10.58
CA ILE A 175 6.73 3.90 -9.27
C ILE A 175 7.93 3.23 -8.59
N ALA A 176 7.94 1.90 -8.48
CA ALA A 176 9.04 1.16 -7.85
C ALA A 176 10.38 1.35 -8.58
N GLY A 177 10.37 1.46 -9.91
CA GLY A 177 11.59 1.75 -10.68
C GLY A 177 12.14 3.15 -10.46
N TRP A 178 11.28 4.14 -10.20
CA TRP A 178 11.68 5.52 -9.95
C TRP A 178 12.00 5.80 -8.48
N PHE A 179 11.27 5.14 -7.58
CA PHE A 179 11.36 5.26 -6.14
C PHE A 179 11.66 3.89 -5.53
N PRO A 180 12.89 3.37 -5.66
CA PRO A 180 13.22 1.99 -5.29
C PRO A 180 13.08 1.70 -3.79
N ASP A 181 13.28 2.70 -2.94
CA ASP A 181 13.15 2.55 -1.49
C ASP A 181 11.70 2.69 -0.99
N TYR A 182 10.76 3.04 -1.89
CA TYR A 182 9.37 3.27 -1.51
C TYR A 182 8.60 1.96 -1.43
N LYS A 183 7.80 1.79 -0.37
CA LYS A 183 6.95 0.63 -0.13
C LYS A 183 5.49 0.92 -0.44
N PHE A 184 4.80 -0.06 -1.04
CA PHE A 184 3.36 0.02 -1.28
C PHE A 184 2.60 -0.15 0.03
N VAL A 185 1.81 0.84 0.45
CA VAL A 185 0.96 0.75 1.64
C VAL A 185 -0.33 0.02 1.28
N PRO A 186 -0.61 -1.16 1.89
CA PRO A 186 -1.83 -1.92 1.64
C PRO A 186 -3.09 -1.14 2.00
N TYR A 187 -4.21 -1.48 1.38
CA TYR A 187 -5.47 -0.78 1.65
C TYR A 187 -5.95 -0.96 3.08
N GLU A 188 -5.83 -2.18 3.64
CA GLU A 188 -6.20 -2.43 5.03
C GLU A 188 -5.42 -1.53 6.00
N ILE A 189 -4.15 -1.28 5.74
CA ILE A 189 -3.34 -0.35 6.55
C ILE A 189 -3.74 1.10 6.32
N ASN A 190 -4.05 1.50 5.08
CA ASN A 190 -4.51 2.86 4.76
C ASN A 190 -5.79 3.25 5.53
N ARG A 191 -6.69 2.29 5.78
CA ARG A 191 -7.97 2.53 6.47
C ARG A 191 -7.90 2.46 7.99
N GLU A 192 -6.80 1.99 8.55
CA GLU A 192 -6.63 1.99 10.00
C GLU A 192 -6.67 3.42 10.53
N GLN A 193 -7.32 3.57 11.68
CA GLN A 193 -7.57 4.87 12.30
C GLN A 193 -6.46 5.18 13.31
N ILE A 194 -5.96 6.40 13.29
CA ILE A 194 -4.88 6.82 14.19
C ILE A 194 -5.47 7.68 15.29
N ALA A 195 -5.47 7.14 16.51
CA ALA A 195 -5.96 7.86 17.67
C ALA A 195 -5.13 9.12 17.93
N GLY A 196 -5.79 10.25 18.19
CA GLY A 196 -5.13 11.50 18.56
C GLY A 196 -4.52 12.30 17.40
N VAL A 197 -4.52 11.79 16.16
CA VAL A 197 -4.09 12.58 14.99
C VAL A 197 -5.25 13.40 14.45
N LYS A 198 -5.06 14.72 14.33
CA LYS A 198 -5.93 15.62 13.56
C LYS A 198 -5.19 16.07 12.30
N VAL A 199 -5.57 15.51 11.15
CA VAL A 199 -4.98 15.88 9.85
C VAL A 199 -5.51 17.22 9.34
N ASP A 200 -6.74 17.56 9.70
CA ASP A 200 -7.41 18.80 9.30
C ASP A 200 -8.04 19.46 10.54
N PRO A 201 -7.40 20.49 11.12
CA PRO A 201 -7.91 21.17 12.31
C PRO A 201 -9.20 21.95 12.03
N ASP A 202 -9.47 22.29 10.77
CA ASP A 202 -10.68 23.02 10.37
C ASP A 202 -11.90 22.09 10.20
N ARG A 203 -11.68 20.76 10.19
CA ARG A 203 -12.78 19.78 10.25
C ARG A 203 -13.29 19.66 11.68
N ILE A 204 -14.33 20.43 11.96
CA ILE A 204 -15.03 20.54 13.27
C ILE A 204 -15.71 19.21 13.70
N ASP A 205 -15.84 18.21 12.83
CA ASP A 205 -16.49 16.95 13.21
C ASP A 205 -15.49 15.98 13.85
N ASP A 206 -15.40 16.02 15.18
CA ASP A 206 -14.60 15.12 16.03
C ASP A 206 -14.93 13.62 15.82
N ARG A 207 -16.02 13.30 15.10
CA ARG A 207 -16.36 11.92 14.71
C ARG A 207 -15.50 11.41 13.56
N ILE A 208 -14.89 12.30 12.77
CA ILE A 208 -14.01 11.93 11.66
C ILE A 208 -12.64 11.61 12.24
N LYS A 209 -12.43 10.33 12.54
CA LYS A 209 -11.11 9.83 12.90
C LYS A 209 -10.19 9.94 11.67
N SER A 210 -8.94 10.35 11.90
CA SER A 210 -7.94 10.44 10.84
C SER A 210 -7.40 9.05 10.54
N SER A 211 -7.56 8.59 9.31
CA SER A 211 -6.93 7.35 8.85
C SER A 211 -5.45 7.55 8.50
N VAL A 212 -4.72 6.45 8.41
CA VAL A 212 -3.36 6.42 7.84
C VAL A 212 -3.33 7.05 6.44
N HIS A 213 -4.34 6.78 5.62
CA HIS A 213 -4.44 7.40 4.30
C HIS A 213 -4.48 8.92 4.38
N ASN A 214 -5.29 9.47 5.29
CA ASN A 214 -5.40 10.91 5.44
C ASN A 214 -4.08 11.53 5.88
N ALA A 215 -3.39 10.91 6.83
CA ALA A 215 -2.12 11.41 7.34
C ALA A 215 -0.98 11.30 6.32
N LEU A 216 -0.90 10.23 5.53
CA LEU A 216 0.20 10.05 4.57
C LEU A 216 -0.05 10.70 3.21
N PHE A 217 -1.31 10.77 2.79
CA PHE A 217 -1.68 11.04 1.40
C PHE A 217 -2.71 12.16 1.22
N GLY A 218 -3.50 12.50 2.25
CA GLY A 218 -4.50 13.56 2.19
C GLY A 218 -5.96 13.05 2.19
N SER A 219 -6.91 13.98 2.10
CA SER A 219 -8.34 13.69 2.38
C SER A 219 -9.23 13.63 1.14
N LEU A 220 -8.65 13.57 -0.06
CA LEU A 220 -9.39 13.64 -1.32
C LEU A 220 -10.32 12.44 -1.56
N ILE A 221 -9.92 11.25 -1.11
CA ILE A 221 -10.73 10.03 -1.24
C ILE A 221 -11.31 9.71 0.13
N ASP A 222 -12.62 9.47 0.14
CA ASP A 222 -13.25 8.72 1.21
C ASP A 222 -12.95 7.23 1.01
N ILE A 223 -12.12 6.69 1.90
CA ILE A 223 -11.72 5.28 1.85
C ILE A 223 -12.80 4.36 2.43
N GLU A 224 -13.89 4.88 3.00
CA GLU A 224 -15.01 4.11 3.55
C GLU A 224 -16.13 3.84 2.52
N ILE A 225 -15.76 3.69 1.25
CA ILE A 225 -16.68 3.34 0.15
C ILE A 225 -16.61 1.83 -0.18
N PRO A 226 -17.57 1.26 -0.94
CA PRO A 226 -17.56 -0.16 -1.29
C PRO A 226 -16.23 -0.63 -1.90
N ILE A 227 -15.67 -1.71 -1.35
CA ILE A 227 -14.33 -2.23 -1.68
C ILE A 227 -14.43 -3.44 -2.61
N ARG A 228 -13.48 -3.55 -3.54
CA ARG A 228 -13.27 -4.71 -4.41
C ARG A 228 -11.80 -5.12 -4.45
N GLY A 229 -11.55 -6.41 -4.57
CA GLY A 229 -10.22 -6.99 -4.67
C GLY A 229 -9.59 -7.36 -3.32
N ASP A 230 -8.30 -7.69 -3.35
CA ASP A 230 -7.52 -8.11 -2.19
C ASP A 230 -7.08 -6.92 -1.31
N VAL A 231 -7.62 -6.84 -0.09
CA VAL A 231 -7.31 -5.79 0.89
C VAL A 231 -5.91 -5.93 1.50
N GLU A 232 -5.34 -7.14 1.46
CA GLU A 232 -3.98 -7.46 1.93
C GLU A 232 -2.93 -7.35 0.81
N TYR A 233 -3.32 -6.87 -0.37
CA TYR A 233 -2.37 -6.72 -1.47
C TYR A 233 -1.21 -5.80 -1.07
N GLY A 234 0.01 -6.33 -1.20
CA GLY A 234 1.25 -5.63 -0.84
C GLY A 234 1.79 -5.94 0.56
N TYR A 235 1.08 -6.69 1.41
CA TYR A 235 1.58 -7.06 2.76
C TYR A 235 2.94 -7.77 2.75
N HIS A 236 3.25 -8.50 1.68
CA HIS A 236 4.55 -9.17 1.52
C HIS A 236 5.75 -8.20 1.49
N GLU A 237 5.57 -6.94 1.07
CA GLU A 237 6.62 -5.90 1.09
C GLU A 237 6.95 -5.43 2.51
N TRP A 238 6.13 -5.84 3.48
CA TRP A 238 6.21 -5.42 4.88
C TRP A 238 6.58 -6.55 5.81
N LEU A 239 6.85 -7.76 5.30
CA LEU A 239 7.36 -8.85 6.12
C LEU A 239 8.64 -8.37 6.80
N ARG A 240 8.70 -8.53 8.13
CA ARG A 240 9.95 -8.35 8.85
C ARG A 240 10.95 -9.34 8.28
N GLU A 241 12.17 -8.87 8.04
CA GLU A 241 13.29 -9.78 7.82
C GLU A 241 13.36 -10.66 9.07
N LYS A 242 13.00 -11.93 8.93
CA LYS A 242 13.25 -12.90 9.98
C LYS A 242 14.75 -12.96 10.14
N VAL A 243 15.27 -12.42 11.24
CA VAL A 243 16.59 -12.80 11.71
C VAL A 243 16.50 -14.31 11.92
N PRO A 244 17.18 -15.14 11.10
CA PRO A 244 17.03 -16.57 11.23
C PRO A 244 17.51 -16.96 12.63
N SER A 245 16.79 -17.85 13.29
CA SER A 245 17.20 -18.32 14.61
C SER A 245 18.60 -18.94 14.54
N GLU A 246 19.30 -19.05 15.67
CA GLU A 246 20.61 -19.74 15.68
C GLU A 246 20.52 -21.15 15.07
N GLU A 247 19.40 -21.84 15.31
CA GLU A 247 19.10 -23.17 14.74
C GLU A 247 18.86 -23.10 13.22
N GLU A 248 18.15 -22.10 12.72
CA GLU A 248 17.96 -21.90 11.27
C GLU A 248 19.28 -21.55 10.59
N LEU A 249 20.11 -20.71 11.22
CA LEU A 249 21.47 -20.41 10.75
C LEU A 249 22.36 -21.65 10.74
N GLU A 250 22.28 -22.50 11.77
CA GLU A 250 23.02 -23.77 11.82
C GLU A 250 22.55 -24.72 10.71
N ASN A 251 21.24 -24.82 10.48
CA ASN A 251 20.67 -25.62 9.40
C ASN A 251 21.11 -25.12 8.00
N VAL A 252 21.15 -23.81 7.79
CA VAL A 252 21.66 -23.21 6.54
C VAL A 252 23.15 -23.53 6.38
N LYS A 253 23.97 -23.41 7.43
CA LYS A 253 25.39 -23.78 7.38
C LYS A 253 25.59 -25.26 7.06
N LEU A 254 24.79 -26.16 7.65
CA LEU A 254 24.84 -27.59 7.35
C LEU A 254 24.49 -27.87 5.88
N LEU A 255 23.50 -27.18 5.33
CA LEU A 255 23.14 -27.27 3.90
C LEU A 255 24.28 -26.78 3.00
N GLU A 256 24.93 -25.66 3.33
CA GLU A 256 26.07 -25.13 2.57
C GLU A 256 27.26 -26.09 2.57
N VAL A 257 27.58 -26.69 3.72
CA VAL A 257 28.63 -27.72 3.83
C VAL A 257 28.28 -28.92 2.95
N HIS A 258 27.04 -29.40 2.99
CA HIS A 258 26.62 -30.53 2.17
C HIS A 258 26.67 -30.22 0.66
N LEU A 259 26.23 -29.03 0.25
CA LEU A 259 26.28 -28.57 -1.14
C LEU A 259 27.71 -28.40 -1.65
N SER A 260 28.63 -27.90 -0.81
CA SER A 260 30.04 -27.76 -1.17
C SER A 260 30.73 -29.11 -1.32
N GLN A 261 30.48 -30.07 -0.42
CA GLN A 261 31.01 -31.43 -0.53
C GLN A 261 30.54 -32.13 -1.81
N ASN A 262 29.23 -32.04 -2.12
CA ASN A 262 28.66 -32.66 -3.31
C ASN A 262 29.03 -31.94 -4.63
N ARG A 263 29.46 -30.67 -4.60
CA ARG A 263 29.97 -29.98 -5.81
C ARG A 263 31.35 -30.47 -6.23
N THR A 264 32.12 -31.03 -5.30
CA THR A 264 33.50 -31.48 -5.55
C THR A 264 33.54 -32.85 -6.23
N GLU A 265 32.50 -33.65 -6.05
CA GLU A 265 32.28 -34.90 -6.77
C GLU A 265 31.39 -34.59 -7.96
N GLY A 266 31.89 -34.73 -9.19
CA GLY A 266 31.22 -34.30 -10.45
C GLY A 266 29.89 -34.98 -10.81
N ASN A 267 29.11 -35.45 -9.83
CA ASN A 267 27.78 -36.04 -9.97
C ASN A 267 26.74 -35.18 -9.23
N LEU A 268 26.32 -34.08 -9.86
CA LEU A 268 25.06 -33.44 -9.50
C LEU A 268 23.89 -34.26 -10.06
N SER A 269 23.64 -35.45 -9.49
CA SER A 269 22.29 -36.00 -9.55
C SER A 269 21.44 -35.19 -8.57
N THR A 270 20.36 -34.60 -9.04
CA THR A 270 19.31 -33.84 -8.30
C THR A 270 18.75 -34.54 -7.05
N THR A 271 19.19 -35.77 -6.77
CA THR A 271 18.74 -36.65 -5.69
C THR A 271 19.30 -36.32 -4.30
N SER A 272 20.37 -35.52 -4.16
CA SER A 272 20.99 -35.27 -2.84
C SER A 272 20.27 -34.20 -2.00
N LEU A 273 19.79 -33.11 -2.62
CA LEU A 273 19.04 -32.04 -1.93
C LEU A 273 17.71 -32.55 -1.33
N TYR A 274 17.02 -33.45 -2.02
CA TYR A 274 15.76 -34.06 -1.56
C TYR A 274 15.92 -34.95 -0.31
N LYS A 275 17.11 -35.49 -0.05
CA LYS A 275 17.32 -36.38 1.11
C LYS A 275 17.39 -35.63 2.44
N VAL A 276 17.89 -34.39 2.45
CA VAL A 276 18.05 -33.60 3.68
C VAL A 276 16.70 -33.19 4.26
N TRP A 277 15.77 -32.75 3.40
CA TRP A 277 14.41 -32.36 3.82
C TRP A 277 13.60 -33.54 4.37
N LYS A 278 13.83 -34.75 3.84
CA LYS A 278 13.14 -35.97 4.30
C LYS A 278 13.50 -36.36 5.73
N PHE A 279 14.71 -36.04 6.20
CA PHE A 279 15.13 -36.37 7.56
C PHE A 279 14.53 -35.45 8.63
N LYS A 280 14.38 -34.14 8.34
CA LYS A 280 13.80 -33.19 9.30
C LYS A 280 12.30 -33.43 9.54
N ALA A 281 11.55 -33.73 8.48
CA ALA A 281 10.13 -34.09 8.58
C ALA A 281 9.90 -35.41 9.36
N LEU A 282 10.87 -36.33 9.35
CA LEU A 282 10.81 -37.60 10.09
C LEU A 282 11.19 -37.45 11.57
N SER A 283 12.07 -36.49 11.91
CA SER A 283 12.45 -36.19 13.29
C SER A 283 11.41 -35.35 14.05
N GLU A 284 10.53 -34.66 13.35
CA GLU A 284 9.46 -33.84 13.94
C GLU A 284 8.13 -34.60 14.13
N LEU A 285 8.08 -35.89 13.74
CA LEU A 285 6.92 -36.75 13.99
C LEU A 285 6.87 -37.16 15.47
N PRO A 286 5.70 -37.09 16.13
CA PRO A 286 5.55 -37.48 17.53
C PRO A 286 5.93 -38.95 17.75
N ASP A 287 6.65 -39.24 18.86
CA ASP A 287 7.23 -40.55 19.24
C ASP A 287 6.29 -41.76 19.11
N SER A 288 4.97 -41.53 19.15
CA SER A 288 3.95 -42.56 18.93
C SER A 288 3.96 -43.15 17.52
N SER A 289 4.62 -42.50 16.56
CA SER A 289 4.73 -42.94 15.16
C SER A 289 6.10 -43.58 14.81
N GLN A 290 7.08 -43.53 15.73
CA GLN A 290 8.40 -44.14 15.53
C GLN A 290 8.52 -45.56 16.10
N LYS A 291 7.56 -46.01 16.92
CA LYS A 291 7.54 -47.37 17.49
C LYS A 291 6.71 -48.32 16.64
N ASN A 292 7.28 -48.81 15.54
CA ASN A 292 7.09 -50.17 14.98
C ASN A 292 7.66 -50.23 13.56
N PHE A 293 8.98 -50.38 13.42
CA PHE A 293 9.61 -50.77 12.15
C PHE A 293 10.71 -51.80 12.39
N GLY A 294 10.28 -53.01 12.75
CA GLY A 294 11.09 -54.21 12.70
C GLY A 294 10.50 -55.19 11.68
N GLY A 295 11.07 -55.24 10.48
CA GLY A 295 10.86 -56.33 9.52
C GLY A 295 9.94 -56.00 8.33
N MET A 296 10.52 -56.11 7.13
CA MET A 296 9.92 -56.06 5.79
C MET A 296 9.28 -54.75 5.34
N ILE A 297 9.79 -54.31 4.18
CA ILE A 297 9.43 -53.09 3.47
C ILE A 297 8.01 -53.26 2.90
N SER A 298 7.04 -52.57 3.51
CA SER A 298 5.85 -52.09 2.81
C SER A 298 5.66 -50.62 3.18
N PHE A 299 5.86 -49.72 2.20
CA PHE A 299 5.65 -48.30 2.40
C PHE A 299 4.15 -47.98 2.42
N PRO A 300 3.64 -47.20 3.39
CA PRO A 300 2.35 -46.55 3.22
C PRO A 300 2.49 -45.51 2.10
N SER A 301 1.65 -45.64 1.08
CA SER A 301 1.50 -44.71 -0.01
C SER A 301 0.93 -43.39 0.51
N PHE A 302 1.80 -42.49 0.96
CA PHE A 302 1.51 -41.06 0.91
C PHE A 302 1.84 -40.60 -0.50
N GLU A 303 0.81 -40.15 -1.24
CA GLU A 303 0.99 -39.42 -2.48
C GLU A 303 1.78 -38.15 -2.18
N ILE A 304 3.09 -38.23 -2.41
CA ILE A 304 3.96 -37.08 -2.54
C ILE A 304 3.71 -36.56 -3.95
N LEU A 305 3.11 -35.37 -4.04
CA LEU A 305 3.09 -34.60 -5.28
C LEU A 305 4.54 -34.33 -5.69
N ASP A 306 4.99 -35.06 -6.70
CA ASP A 306 6.24 -34.82 -7.39
C ASP A 306 6.03 -33.60 -8.30
N PHE A 307 6.66 -32.48 -7.94
CA PHE A 307 6.65 -31.26 -8.79
C PHE A 307 7.80 -31.26 -9.81
N THR A 308 8.34 -32.43 -10.19
CA THR A 308 9.43 -32.51 -11.18
C THR A 308 9.00 -32.91 -12.59
N ASP A 309 7.71 -32.97 -12.91
CA ASP A 309 7.23 -33.06 -14.30
C ASP A 309 6.74 -31.71 -14.85
N THR A 310 7.69 -30.87 -15.28
CA THR A 310 7.60 -30.00 -16.48
C THR A 310 9.00 -29.72 -17.01
#